data_AF-A0A2G9NG81-F1
#
_entry.id   AF-A0A2G9NG81-F1
#
_cell.length_a   1.000
_cell.length_b   1.000
_cell.length_c   1.000
_cell.angle_alpha   90.00
_cell.angle_beta   90.00
_cell.angle_gamma   90.00
#
_symmetry.space_group_name_H-M   'P 1'
#
loop_
_entity.id
_entity.type
_entity.pdbx_description
1 polymer ?
#
loop_
_entity_poly.entity_id
_entity_poly.type
_entity_poly.pdbx_seq_one_letter_code
_entity_poly.pdbx_strand_id
1 'polypeptide(L)' 'MEERLSVNILVREEEMEGKKVFVVNNNETGVADFGDTLDKAVDNFRKSLTMYLDAYPEKRKTLVEQEETVLVSQILL' A
#
# COMPACT_ATOMS: atom_id res chain seq x y z
N MET A 1 23.46 -0.77 5.89
CA MET A 1 22.70 -0.15 4.79
C MET A 1 21.23 -0.27 5.16
N GLU A 2 20.50 0.84 5.25
CA GLU A 2 19.05 0.76 5.39
C GLU A 2 18.48 0.32 4.05
N GLU A 3 17.87 -0.86 4.01
CA GLU A 3 17.14 -1.32 2.83
C GLU A 3 15.99 -0.36 2.56
N ARG A 4 16.08 0.38 1.44
CA ARG A 4 14.96 1.17 0.93
C ARG A 4 14.04 0.23 0.18
N LEU A 5 12.82 0.09 0.68
CA LEU A 5 11.83 -0.82 0.14
C LEU A 5 10.79 0.01 -0.63
N SER A 6 10.60 -0.34 -1.89
CA SER A 6 9.62 0.28 -2.77
C SER A 6 8.50 -0.71 -3.04
N VAL A 7 7.26 -0.24 -3.00
CA VAL A 7 6.09 -1.08 -3.31
C VAL A 7 5.12 -0.30 -4.19
N ASN A 8 4.51 -1.01 -5.12
CA ASN A 8 3.39 -0.47 -5.89
C ASN A 8 2.12 -0.51 -5.04
N ILE A 9 1.36 0.59 -5.04
CA ILE A 9 0.09 0.67 -4.33
C ILE A 9 -1.04 1.00 -5.30
N LEU A 10 -2.21 0.44 -5.03
CA LEU A 10 -3.47 0.82 -5.65
C LEU A 10 -4.24 1.67 -4.66
N VAL A 11 -4.68 2.84 -5.11
CA VAL A 11 -5.50 3.76 -4.33
C VAL A 11 -6.89 3.81 -4.94
N ARG A 12 -7.94 3.65 -4.11
CA ARG A 12 -9.33 3.83 -4.50
C ARG A 12 -10.01 4.85 -3.60
N GLU A 13 -10.91 5.63 -4.18
CA GLU A 13 -11.87 6.42 -3.42
C GLU A 13 -13.18 5.62 -3.33
N GLU A 14 -13.69 5.45 -2.11
CA GLU A 14 -14.93 4.74 -1.83
C GLU A 14 -15.83 5.63 -0.94
N GLU A 15 -17.14 5.45 -1.05
CA GLU A 15 -18.11 6.09 -0.17
C GLU A 15 -18.60 5.05 0.86
N MET A 16 -18.29 5.30 2.14
CA MET A 16 -18.70 4.44 3.25
C MET A 16 -19.47 5.28 4.26
N GLU A 17 -20.71 4.88 4.54
CA GLU A 17 -21.59 5.58 5.51
C GLU A 17 -21.77 7.09 5.23
N GLY A 18 -21.83 7.47 3.95
CA GLY A 18 -21.99 8.86 3.51
C GLY A 18 -20.72 9.71 3.66
N LYS A 19 -19.56 9.08 3.88
CA LYS A 19 -18.25 9.75 3.94
C LYS A 19 -17.34 9.18 2.86
N LYS A 20 -16.55 10.07 2.24
CA LYS A 20 -15.46 9.65 1.36
C LYS A 20 -14.34 9.02 2.19
N VAL A 21 -13.88 7.86 1.76
CA VAL A 21 -12.77 7.11 2.33
C VAL A 21 -11.79 6.76 1.21
N PHE A 22 -10.50 6.84 1.51
CA PHE A 22 -9.42 6.39 0.64
C PHE A 22 -8.97 5.01 1.10
N VAL A 23 -8.94 4.05 0.18
CA VAL A 23 -8.46 2.69 0.42
C VAL A 23 -7.16 2.51 -0.34
N VAL A 24 -6.10 2.09 0.36
CA VAL A 24 -4.78 1.81 -0.22
C VAL A 24 -4.49 0.34 -0.04
N ASN A 25 -4.11 -0.34 -1.13
CA ASN A 25 -3.73 -1.75 -1.06
C ASN A 25 -2.53 -2.08 -1.96
N ASN A 26 -1.79 -3.14 -1.61
CA ASN A 26 -0.77 -3.73 -2.46
C ASN A 26 -1.17 -5.17 -2.80
N ASN A 27 -1.30 -5.47 -4.08
CA ASN A 27 -1.78 -6.77 -4.54
C ASN A 27 -0.80 -7.92 -4.26
N GLU A 28 0.50 -7.63 -4.18
CA GLU A 28 1.54 -8.65 -4.01
C GLU A 28 1.57 -9.21 -2.59
N THR A 29 1.38 -8.33 -1.60
CA THR A 29 1.34 -8.69 -0.17
C THR A 29 -0.08 -8.97 0.32
N GLY A 30 -1.10 -8.50 -0.39
CA GLY A 30 -2.50 -8.54 0.04
C GLY A 30 -2.82 -7.56 1.18
N VAL A 31 -1.87 -6.71 1.58
CA VAL A 31 -2.09 -5.71 2.63
C VAL A 31 -2.99 -4.60 2.07
N ALA A 32 -3.99 -4.21 2.86
CA ALA A 32 -4.89 -3.11 2.57
C ALA A 32 -5.18 -2.32 3.85
N ASP A 33 -5.32 -1.01 3.72
CA ASP A 33 -5.70 -0.12 4.81
C ASP A 33 -6.43 1.12 4.27
N PHE A 34 -6.99 1.95 5.15
CA PHE A 34 -7.83 3.07 4.75
C PHE A 34 -7.67 4.34 5.62
N GLY A 35 -8.18 5.46 5.09
CA GLY A 35 -8.16 6.75 5.77
C GLY A 35 -9.22 7.71 5.23
N ASP A 36 -9.60 8.70 6.04
CA ASP A 36 -10.50 9.80 5.63
C ASP A 36 -9.83 10.79 4.64
N THR A 37 -8.50 10.71 4.53
CA THR A 37 -7.66 11.46 3.58
C THR A 37 -6.65 10.51 2.95
N LEU A 38 -6.17 10.85 1.76
CA LEU A 38 -5.15 10.06 1.06
C LEU A 38 -3.90 9.87 1.93
N ASP A 39 -3.39 10.94 2.53
CA ASP A 39 -2.18 10.89 3.37
C ASP A 39 -2.35 9.93 4.55
N LYS A 40 -3.51 9.98 5.23
CA LYS A 40 -3.80 9.07 6.34
C LYS A 40 -3.91 7.62 5.88
N ALA A 41 -4.52 7.37 4.73
CA ALA A 41 -4.63 6.03 4.17
C ALA A 41 -3.25 5.45 3.82
N VAL A 42 -2.35 6.27 3.24
CA VAL A 42 -0.97 5.90 2.94
C VAL A 42 -0.17 5.64 4.21
N ASP A 43 -0.28 6.49 5.23
CA ASP A 43 0.43 6.29 6.50
C ASP A 43 -0.06 5.08 7.29
N ASN A 44 -1.36 4.80 7.27
CA ASN A 44 -1.91 3.58 7.84
C ASN A 44 -1.40 2.35 7.08
N PHE A 45 -1.48 2.37 5.75
CA PHE A 45 -0.93 1.31 4.90
C PHE A 45 0.56 1.04 5.17
N ARG A 46 1.39 2.08 5.32
CA ARG A 46 2.81 1.92 5.67
C ARG A 46 3.02 1.17 6.98
N LYS A 47 2.23 1.47 8.01
CA LYS A 47 2.30 0.75 9.31
C LYS A 47 1.90 -0.71 9.14
N SER A 48 0.78 -0.95 8.46
CA SER A 48 0.25 -2.29 8.21
C SER A 48 1.23 -3.14 7.38
N LEU A 49 1.86 -2.56 6.35
CA LEU A 49 2.89 -3.22 5.56
C LEU A 49 4.16 -3.49 6.39
N THR A 50 4.57 -2.56 7.26
CA THR A 50 5.71 -2.77 8.15
C THR A 50 5.45 -3.94 9.08
N MET A 51 4.29 -3.99 9.73
CA MET A 51 3.89 -5.11 10.59
C MET A 51 3.84 -6.43 9.83
N TYR A 52 3.34 -6.43 8.60
CA TYR A 52 3.34 -7.62 7.74
C TYR A 52 4.76 -8.12 7.45
N LEU A 53 5.68 -7.22 7.08
CA LEU A 53 7.06 -7.59 6.76
C LEU A 53 7.87 -8.02 7.99
N ASP A 54 7.56 -7.46 9.17
CA ASP A 54 8.13 -7.91 10.43
C ASP A 54 7.65 -9.32 10.80
N ALA A 55 6.39 -9.65 10.50
CA ALA A 55 5.83 -10.99 10.70
C ALA A 55 6.31 -12.02 9.67
N TYR A 56 6.61 -11.58 8.44
CA TYR A 56 7.03 -12.41 7.31
C TYR A 56 8.32 -11.88 6.65
N PRO A 57 9.49 -11.97 7.32
CA PRO A 57 10.73 -11.37 6.83
C PRO A 57 11.19 -11.88 5.46
N GLU A 58 10.82 -13.11 5.08
CA GLU A 58 11.12 -13.70 3.78
C GLU A 58 10.45 -12.96 2.62
N LYS A 59 9.31 -12.30 2.87
CA LYS A 59 8.59 -11.49 1.89
C LYS A 59 9.25 -10.14 1.63
N ARG A 60 10.17 -9.71 2.50
CA ARG A 60 10.94 -8.48 2.31
C ARG A 60 11.83 -8.57 1.08
N LYS A 61 12.45 -9.73 0.84
CA LYS A 61 13.35 -9.97 -0.29
C LYS A 61 12.67 -9.81 -1.65
N THR A 62 11.40 -10.21 -1.75
CA THR A 62 10.63 -10.11 -3.00
C THR A 62 10.24 -8.66 -3.35
N LEU A 63 10.28 -7.73 -2.39
CA LEU A 63 9.91 -6.32 -2.61
C LEU A 63 11.13 -5.42 -2.86
N VAL A 64 12.31 -5.82 -2.40
CA VAL A 64 13.57 -5.07 -2.63
C VAL A 64 14.02 -5.13 -4.09
N GLU A 65 13.59 -6.13 -4.86
CA GLU A 65 14.00 -6.33 -6.26
C GLU A 65 13.20 -5.50 -7.29
N GLN A 66 12.23 -4.68 -6.88
CA GLN A 66 11.51 -3.78 -7.78
C GLN A 66 12.23 -2.43 -7.92
N GLU A 67 13.24 -2.36 -8.80
CA GLU A 67 14.00 -1.12 -9.08
C GLU A 67 13.20 -0.05 -9.84
N GLU A 68 12.11 -0.40 -10.53
CA GLU A 68 11.28 0.56 -11.26
C GLU A 68 10.00 0.89 -10.50
N THR A 69 9.94 2.11 -9.97
CA THR A 69 8.73 2.68 -9.36
C THR A 69 7.72 2.96 -10.46
N VAL A 70 6.73 2.08 -10.64
CA VAL A 70 5.64 2.33 -11.59
C VAL A 70 4.43 2.83 -10.81
N LEU A 71 4.11 4.10 -10.97
CA LEU A 71 2.85 4.65 -10.47
C LEU A 71 1.71 4.12 -11.36
N VAL A 72 1.10 3.01 -10.95
CA VAL A 72 0.00 2.38 -11.69
C VAL A 72 -1.33 2.97 -11.23
N SER A 73 -1.89 3.87 -12.02
CA SER A 73 -3.28 4.30 -11.91
C SER A 73 -4.14 3.45 -12.85
N GLN A 74 -5.03 2.60 -12.32
CA GLN A 74 -6.05 1.93 -13.12
C GLN A 74 -7.27 2.83 -13.26
N ILE A 75 -7.62 3.19 -14.50
CA ILE A 75 -8.90 3.82 -14.83
C ILE A 75 -9.85 2.69 -15.24
N LEU A 76 -10.90 2.46 -14.45
CA LEU A 76 -12.01 1.59 -14.82
C LEU A 76 -13.00 2.43 -15.65
N LEU A 77 -13.25 2.00 -16.89
CA LEU A 77 -14.21 2.62 -17.83
C LEU A 77 -15.60 2.00 -17.68
#